data_AF-U3TZM5-F1
#
_entry.id   AF-U3TZM5-F1
#
_cell.length_a   1.000
_cell.length_b   1.000
_cell.length_c   1.000
_cell.angle_alpha   90.00
_cell.angle_beta   90.00
_cell.angle_gamma   90.00
#
_symmetry.space_group_name_H-M   'P 1'
#
loop_
_entity.id
_entity.type
_entity.pdbx_description
1 polymer ?
#
loop_
_entity_poly.entity_id
_entity_poly.type
_entity_poly.pdbx_seq_one_letter_code
_entity_poly.pdbx_strand_id
1 'polypeptide(L)'
;MRQIAETLGQKTPTVQSWKLRDAWDNVAPISRVESSMEARLIQLIMKEVKGNGDYKEIDALGRQIERLARVERYRSSGNEADLNPNVRNRNRGERQPVVKNEFSEEQVDKLTGVFMDNCFEYQLNWHRAGLTNRIRNILKSRQIGATFYFAREALIDALTTLRNQIFLSASKAQAHVFKNYILDFAR
;
A
#
# COMPACT_ATOMS: atom_id res chain seq x y z
N MET A 1 -26.11 1.98 40.89
CA MET A 1 -27.51 1.51 41.09
C MET A 1 -28.32 2.47 41.94
N ARG A 2 -27.92 2.77 43.17
CA ARG A 2 -28.64 3.71 44.06
C ARG A 2 -28.88 5.09 43.44
N GLN A 3 -27.83 5.71 42.88
CA GLN A 3 -27.92 7.02 42.23
C GLN A 3 -28.86 7.05 40.99
N ILE A 4 -28.90 5.95 40.21
CA ILE A 4 -29.80 5.81 39.05
C ILE A 4 -31.25 5.71 39.52
N ALA A 5 -31.49 4.94 40.58
CA ALA A 5 -32.81 4.77 41.18
C ALA A 5 -33.35 6.10 41.74
N GLU A 6 -32.50 6.87 42.42
CA GLU A 6 -32.83 8.21 42.92
C GLU A 6 -33.17 9.19 41.78
N THR A 7 -32.39 9.18 40.69
CA THR A 7 -32.62 10.05 39.52
C THR A 7 -33.93 9.74 38.80
N LEU A 8 -34.30 8.46 38.71
CA LEU A 8 -35.51 7.99 38.03
C LEU A 8 -36.75 7.97 38.94
N GLY A 9 -36.62 8.29 40.23
CA GLY A 9 -37.70 8.16 41.22
C GLY A 9 -38.18 6.72 41.43
N GLN A 10 -37.32 5.73 41.20
CA GLN A 10 -37.65 4.31 41.29
C GLN A 10 -37.01 3.64 42.52
N LYS A 11 -37.59 2.52 42.97
CA LYS A 11 -36.96 1.72 44.04
C LYS A 11 -35.71 1.01 43.52
N THR A 12 -34.63 0.97 44.32
CA THR A 12 -33.36 0.31 43.95
C THR A 12 -33.53 -1.14 43.45
N PRO A 13 -34.38 -2.00 44.06
CA PRO A 13 -34.62 -3.35 43.54
C PRO A 13 -35.22 -3.39 42.14
N THR A 14 -36.07 -2.41 41.79
CA THR A 14 -36.67 -2.30 40.45
C THR A 14 -35.58 -2.10 39.41
N VAL A 15 -34.65 -1.17 39.65
CA VAL A 15 -33.53 -0.89 38.74
C VAL A 15 -32.54 -2.07 38.69
N GLN A 16 -32.32 -2.77 39.82
CA GLN A 16 -31.53 -4.00 39.83
C GLN A 16 -32.17 -5.12 39.00
N SER A 17 -33.50 -5.24 39.01
CA SER A 17 -34.21 -6.23 38.21
C SER A 17 -34.06 -5.97 36.70
N TRP A 18 -34.05 -4.72 36.28
CA TRP A 18 -33.78 -4.33 34.88
C TRP A 18 -32.34 -4.65 34.50
N LYS A 19 -31.39 -4.26 35.36
CA LYS A 19 -29.96 -4.55 35.16
C LYS A 19 -29.70 -6.04 34.90
N LEU A 20 -30.32 -6.91 35.69
CA LEU A 20 -30.20 -8.36 35.57
C LEU A 20 -30.89 -8.89 34.30
N ARG A 21 -32.12 -8.44 34.03
CA ARG A 21 -32.92 -8.87 32.88
C ARG A 21 -32.26 -8.52 31.55
N ASP A 22 -31.75 -7.31 31.44
CA ASP A 22 -31.15 -6.79 30.20
C ASP A 22 -29.62 -6.93 30.21
N ALA A 23 -29.08 -7.66 31.21
CA ALA A 23 -27.67 -8.01 31.33
C ALA A 23 -26.70 -6.83 31.08
N TRP A 24 -26.91 -5.70 31.76
CA TRP A 24 -26.14 -4.46 31.49
C TRP A 24 -24.62 -4.63 31.66
N ASP A 25 -24.20 -5.58 32.48
CA ASP A 25 -22.79 -5.91 32.71
C ASP A 25 -22.15 -6.61 31.50
N ASN A 26 -22.94 -7.26 30.64
CA ASN A 26 -22.46 -7.98 29.45
C ASN A 26 -22.39 -7.09 28.20
N VAL A 27 -22.86 -5.83 28.29
CA VAL A 27 -22.87 -4.90 27.14
C VAL A 27 -21.45 -4.41 26.88
N ALA A 28 -20.93 -4.70 25.68
CA ALA A 28 -19.62 -4.21 25.26
C ALA A 28 -19.57 -2.67 25.27
N PRO A 29 -18.44 -2.04 25.63
CA PRO A 29 -18.33 -0.58 25.66
C PRO A 29 -18.75 0.11 24.36
N ILE A 30 -18.47 -0.51 23.20
CA ILE A 30 -18.84 0.02 21.88
C ILE A 30 -20.37 0.06 21.68
N SER A 31 -21.08 -0.95 22.19
CA SER A 31 -22.55 -1.01 22.11
C SER A 31 -23.21 0.07 22.97
N ARG A 32 -22.57 0.50 24.07
CA ARG A 32 -23.06 1.65 24.85
C ARG A 32 -22.94 2.96 24.08
N VAL A 33 -21.87 3.10 23.29
CA VAL A 33 -21.67 4.27 22.41
C VAL A 33 -22.70 4.27 21.28
N GLU A 34 -22.94 3.11 20.66
CA GLU A 34 -23.99 2.93 19.63
C GLU A 34 -25.36 3.36 20.15
N SER A 35 -25.81 2.83 21.30
CA SER A 35 -27.10 3.17 21.88
C SER A 35 -27.21 4.66 22.25
N SER A 36 -26.12 5.27 22.71
CA SER A 36 -26.10 6.71 23.04
C SER A 36 -26.21 7.58 21.78
N MET A 37 -25.53 7.18 20.70
CA MET A 37 -25.60 7.86 19.40
C MET A 37 -26.98 7.73 18.78
N GLU A 38 -27.59 6.54 18.85
CA GLU A 38 -28.96 6.29 18.37
C GLU A 38 -29.97 7.14 19.14
N ALA A 39 -29.91 7.14 20.47
CA ALA A 39 -30.79 7.95 21.31
C ALA A 39 -30.67 9.45 20.99
N ARG A 40 -29.44 9.95 20.79
CA ARG A 40 -29.20 11.35 20.42
C ARG A 40 -29.76 11.67 19.04
N LEU A 41 -29.59 10.78 18.06
CA LEU A 41 -30.14 10.94 16.72
C LEU A 41 -31.67 11.01 16.76
N ILE A 42 -32.33 10.12 17.52
CA ILE A 42 -33.78 10.15 17.71
C ILE A 42 -34.23 11.49 18.31
N GLN A 43 -33.55 11.98 19.35
CA GLN A 43 -33.85 13.29 19.95
C GLN A 43 -33.77 14.44 18.94
N LEU A 44 -32.73 14.46 18.10
CA LEU A 44 -32.55 15.49 17.08
C LEU A 44 -33.61 15.40 15.98
N ILE A 45 -34.00 14.19 15.58
CA ILE A 45 -35.06 13.96 14.59
C ILE A 45 -36.42 14.42 15.13
N MET A 46 -36.72 14.12 16.39
CA MET A 46 -38.00 14.47 17.06
C MET A 46 -38.11 15.96 17.42
N LYS A 47 -37.03 16.73 17.34
CA LYS A 47 -37.07 18.18 17.59
C LYS A 47 -37.97 18.91 16.58
N GLU A 48 -38.95 19.66 17.07
CA GLU A 48 -39.96 20.36 16.23
C GLU A 48 -39.32 21.41 15.30
N VAL A 49 -38.48 22.28 15.86
CA VAL A 49 -37.74 23.31 15.11
C VAL A 49 -36.26 22.94 15.08
N LYS A 50 -35.75 22.68 13.88
CA LYS A 50 -34.34 22.31 13.65
C LYS A 50 -33.56 23.51 13.12
N GLY A 51 -32.42 23.79 13.74
CA GLY A 51 -31.43 24.76 13.25
C GLY A 51 -30.31 24.08 12.45
N ASN A 52 -29.46 24.90 11.83
CA ASN A 52 -28.30 24.42 11.06
C ASN A 52 -27.33 23.55 11.88
N GLY A 53 -27.22 23.81 13.20
CA GLY A 53 -26.42 22.98 14.10
C GLY A 53 -26.97 21.56 14.23
N ASP A 54 -28.30 21.42 14.33
CA ASP A 54 -28.95 20.11 14.47
C ASP A 54 -28.75 19.27 13.20
N TYR A 55 -28.89 19.85 12.01
CA TYR A 55 -28.65 19.14 10.76
C TYR A 55 -27.20 18.66 10.60
N LYS A 56 -26.22 19.47 11.04
CA LYS A 56 -24.81 19.08 11.04
C LYS A 56 -24.55 17.94 12.02
N GLU A 57 -25.19 17.96 13.20
CA GLU A 57 -25.07 16.91 14.18
C GLU A 57 -25.71 15.60 13.69
N ILE A 58 -26.88 15.66 13.05
CA ILE A 58 -27.54 14.51 12.42
C ILE A 58 -26.64 13.88 11.35
N ASP A 59 -26.04 14.69 10.46
CA ASP A 59 -25.12 14.18 9.44
C ASP A 59 -23.86 13.54 10.06
N ALA A 60 -23.28 14.19 11.08
CA ALA A 60 -22.13 13.66 11.78
C ALA A 60 -22.45 12.31 12.46
N LEU A 61 -23.58 12.21 13.16
CA LEU A 61 -24.05 10.98 13.78
C LEU A 61 -24.31 9.88 12.75
N GLY A 62 -24.95 10.20 11.63
CA GLY A 62 -25.19 9.26 10.53
C GLY A 62 -23.89 8.65 9.98
N ARG A 63 -22.88 9.48 9.75
CA ARG A 63 -21.54 9.02 9.31
C ARG A 63 -20.85 8.12 10.34
N GLN A 64 -21.04 8.37 11.63
CA GLN A 64 -20.46 7.52 12.68
C GLN A 64 -21.20 6.18 12.79
N ILE A 65 -22.52 6.16 12.67
CA ILE A 65 -23.32 4.92 12.64
C ILE A 65 -22.88 4.04 11.47
N GLU A 66 -22.70 4.62 10.27
CA GLU A 66 -22.20 3.88 9.11
C GLU A 66 -20.81 3.25 9.37
N ARG A 67 -19.91 3.98 10.03
CA ARG A 67 -18.57 3.47 10.39
C ARG A 67 -18.64 2.33 11.40
N LEU A 68 -19.50 2.42 12.40
CA LEU A 68 -19.70 1.34 13.39
C LEU A 68 -20.24 0.08 12.70
N ALA A 69 -21.23 0.22 11.82
CA ALA A 69 -21.74 -0.90 11.03
C ALA A 69 -20.65 -1.55 10.14
N ARG A 70 -19.74 -0.75 9.56
CA ARG A 70 -18.58 -1.27 8.80
C ARG A 70 -17.59 -2.03 9.68
N VAL A 71 -17.33 -1.56 10.90
CA VAL A 71 -16.47 -2.24 11.87
C VAL A 71 -17.07 -3.59 12.28
N GLU A 72 -18.39 -3.64 12.51
CA GLU A 72 -19.07 -4.89 12.85
C GLU A 72 -19.09 -5.87 11.66
N ARG A 73 -19.28 -5.37 10.43
CA ARG A 73 -19.16 -6.18 9.22
C ARG A 73 -17.73 -6.73 9.05
N TYR A 74 -16.71 -5.93 9.32
CA TYR A 74 -15.32 -6.39 9.31
C TYR A 74 -15.05 -7.45 10.38
N ARG A 75 -15.60 -7.29 11.59
CA ARG A 75 -15.45 -8.28 12.66
C ARG A 75 -16.02 -9.65 12.25
N SER A 76 -17.09 -9.67 11.47
CA SER A 76 -17.70 -10.92 10.98
C SER A 76 -17.03 -11.47 9.71
N SER A 77 -16.62 -10.62 8.77
CA SER A 77 -16.07 -11.04 7.48
C SER A 77 -14.55 -11.22 7.46
N GLY A 78 -13.83 -10.53 8.34
CA GLY A 78 -12.36 -10.39 8.32
C GLY A 78 -11.80 -9.62 7.12
N ASN A 79 -12.65 -9.03 6.27
CA ASN A 79 -12.23 -8.42 5.01
C ASN A 79 -11.98 -6.91 5.18
N GLU A 80 -10.72 -6.48 5.07
CA GLU A 80 -10.34 -5.06 5.19
C GLU A 80 -11.08 -4.13 4.21
N ALA A 81 -11.61 -4.66 3.10
CA ALA A 81 -12.42 -3.89 2.16
C ALA A 81 -13.75 -3.39 2.75
N ASP A 82 -14.24 -4.00 3.84
CA ASP A 82 -15.44 -3.53 4.56
C ASP A 82 -15.17 -2.26 5.38
N LEU A 83 -13.94 -2.07 5.86
CA LEU A 83 -13.53 -0.85 6.57
C LEU A 83 -13.36 0.34 5.63
N ASN A 84 -12.80 0.08 4.43
CA ASN A 84 -12.46 1.12 3.47
C ASN A 84 -13.08 0.88 2.09
N PRO A 85 -14.16 1.60 1.72
CA PRO A 85 -14.80 1.44 0.42
C PRO A 85 -13.89 1.83 -0.76
N ASN A 86 -12.84 2.62 -0.54
CA ASN A 86 -11.87 2.96 -1.58
C ASN A 86 -11.02 1.75 -2.00
N VAL A 87 -10.83 0.75 -1.13
CA VAL A 87 -10.15 -0.51 -1.47
C VAL A 87 -10.97 -1.29 -2.49
N ARG A 88 -12.29 -1.33 -2.31
CA ARG A 88 -13.21 -1.94 -3.30
C ARG A 88 -13.17 -1.19 -4.63
N ASN A 89 -13.12 0.14 -4.60
CA ASN A 89 -13.04 0.95 -5.81
C ASN A 89 -11.70 0.81 -6.55
N ARG A 90 -10.59 0.60 -5.84
CA ARG A 90 -9.26 0.35 -6.44
C ARG A 90 -9.23 -0.93 -7.29
N ASN A 91 -10.05 -1.92 -6.94
CA ASN A 91 -10.08 -3.23 -7.60
C ASN A 91 -11.25 -3.36 -8.61
N ARG A 92 -11.98 -2.27 -8.93
CA ARG A 92 -13.19 -2.31 -9.77
C ARG A 92 -12.91 -2.30 -11.29
N GLY A 93 -11.65 -2.17 -11.71
CA GLY A 93 -11.26 -2.14 -13.12
C GLY A 93 -10.51 -3.40 -13.56
N GLU A 94 -10.57 -3.72 -14.86
CA GLU A 94 -9.62 -4.63 -15.48
C GLU A 94 -8.21 -4.09 -15.24
N ARG A 95 -7.35 -4.87 -14.57
CA ARG A 95 -5.94 -4.52 -14.44
C ARG A 95 -5.38 -4.44 -15.85
N GLN A 96 -4.98 -3.24 -16.31
CA GLN A 96 -4.20 -3.12 -17.54
C GLN A 96 -3.02 -4.09 -17.44
N PRO A 97 -2.82 -4.97 -18.43
CA PRO A 97 -1.68 -5.85 -18.43
C PRO A 97 -0.43 -4.98 -18.38
N VAL A 98 0.48 -5.30 -17.46
CA VAL A 98 1.77 -4.62 -17.38
C VAL A 98 2.43 -4.77 -18.74
N VAL A 99 2.66 -3.65 -19.44
CA VAL A 99 3.43 -3.63 -20.68
C VAL A 99 4.77 -4.27 -20.34
N LYS A 100 5.04 -5.45 -20.91
CA LYS A 100 6.33 -6.10 -20.73
C LYS A 100 7.38 -5.17 -21.34
N ASN A 101 8.53 -5.04 -20.67
CA ASN A 101 9.68 -4.30 -21.21
C ASN A 101 10.18 -5.06 -22.45
N GLU A 102 9.60 -4.78 -23.61
CA GLU A 102 9.92 -5.41 -24.88
C GLU A 102 10.80 -4.47 -25.69
N PHE A 103 11.93 -5.00 -26.19
CA PHE A 103 12.81 -4.33 -27.13
C PHE A 103 12.69 -5.05 -28.47
N SER A 104 12.42 -4.32 -29.53
CA SER A 104 12.56 -4.82 -30.89
C SER A 104 14.03 -5.05 -31.24
N GLU A 105 14.30 -5.91 -32.22
CA GLU A 105 15.67 -6.18 -32.70
C GLU A 105 16.40 -4.89 -33.10
N GLU A 106 15.73 -3.99 -33.81
CA GLU A 106 16.29 -2.67 -34.19
C GLU A 106 16.69 -1.82 -32.97
N GLN A 107 15.92 -1.89 -31.87
CA GLN A 107 16.26 -1.19 -30.63
C GLN A 107 17.46 -1.83 -29.93
N VAL A 108 17.58 -3.16 -29.96
CA VAL A 108 18.74 -3.87 -29.40
C VAL A 108 20.01 -3.53 -30.18
N ASP A 109 19.94 -3.49 -31.50
CA ASP A 109 21.07 -3.09 -32.35
C ASP A 109 21.49 -1.65 -32.10
N LYS A 110 20.51 -0.74 -32.00
CA LYS A 110 20.76 0.66 -31.65
C LYS A 110 21.41 0.82 -30.28
N LEU A 111 20.92 0.10 -29.28
CA LEU A 111 21.52 0.09 -27.93
C LEU A 111 22.96 -0.42 -27.98
N THR A 112 23.21 -1.49 -28.74
CA THR A 112 24.54 -2.06 -28.90
C THR A 112 25.50 -1.07 -29.56
N GLY A 113 25.07 -0.39 -30.62
CA GLY A 113 25.84 0.69 -31.26
C GLY A 113 26.18 1.82 -30.29
N VAL A 114 25.17 2.38 -29.62
CA VAL A 114 25.37 3.44 -28.62
C VAL A 114 26.29 3.00 -27.48
N PHE A 115 26.18 1.75 -27.03
CA PHE A 115 27.06 1.21 -26.00
C PHE A 115 28.52 1.19 -26.46
N MET A 116 28.78 0.65 -27.65
CA MET A 116 30.13 0.56 -28.21
C MET A 116 30.74 1.92 -28.50
N ASP A 117 29.98 2.86 -29.05
CA ASP A 117 30.46 4.22 -29.39
C ASP A 117 30.83 5.03 -28.14
N ASN A 118 30.18 4.75 -27.00
CA ASN A 118 30.45 5.42 -25.73
C ASN A 118 31.47 4.69 -24.85
N CYS A 119 32.01 3.54 -25.30
CA CYS A 119 33.01 2.81 -24.53
C CYS A 119 34.41 3.42 -24.71
N PHE A 120 35.10 3.62 -23.59
CA PHE A 120 36.53 3.90 -23.63
C PHE A 120 37.33 2.67 -24.04
N GLU A 121 38.53 2.86 -24.59
CA GLU A 121 39.37 1.76 -25.08
C GLU A 121 39.64 0.69 -24.01
N TYR A 122 39.89 1.08 -22.76
CA TYR A 122 40.08 0.12 -21.66
C TYR A 122 38.82 -0.69 -21.34
N GLN A 123 37.63 -0.14 -21.60
CA GLN A 123 36.35 -0.83 -21.44
C GLN A 123 36.12 -1.83 -22.57
N LEU A 124 36.55 -1.49 -23.79
CA LEU A 124 36.55 -2.43 -24.92
C LEU A 124 37.43 -3.65 -24.64
N ASN A 125 38.52 -3.49 -23.87
CA ASN A 125 39.32 -4.64 -23.41
C ASN A 125 38.52 -5.55 -22.46
N TRP A 126 37.70 -4.99 -21.56
CA TRP A 126 36.78 -5.79 -20.75
C TRP A 126 35.75 -6.50 -21.60
N HIS A 127 35.22 -5.84 -22.63
CA HIS A 127 34.24 -6.42 -23.57
C HIS A 127 34.82 -7.64 -24.29
N ARG A 128 35.98 -7.47 -24.93
CA ARG A 128 36.70 -8.55 -25.63
C ARG A 128 37.02 -9.71 -24.68
N ALA A 129 37.42 -9.43 -23.45
CA ALA A 129 37.65 -10.45 -22.44
C ALA A 129 36.37 -11.20 -22.04
N GLY A 130 35.21 -10.54 -22.09
CA GLY A 130 33.89 -11.13 -21.77
C GLY A 130 33.40 -12.09 -22.84
N LEU A 131 33.80 -11.87 -24.10
CA LEU A 131 33.48 -12.77 -25.22
C LEU A 131 34.29 -14.07 -25.17
N THR A 132 35.51 -14.03 -24.64
CA THR A 132 36.42 -15.18 -24.63
C THR A 132 36.47 -15.93 -23.30
N ASN A 133 36.21 -15.25 -22.17
CA ASN A 133 36.34 -15.83 -20.83
C ASN A 133 34.99 -15.91 -20.12
N ARG A 134 34.67 -17.09 -19.60
CA ARG A 134 33.48 -17.31 -18.75
C ARG A 134 33.52 -16.52 -17.44
N ILE A 135 34.71 -16.34 -16.86
CA ILE A 135 34.90 -15.66 -15.57
C ILE A 135 35.93 -14.55 -15.76
N ARG A 136 35.62 -13.33 -15.30
CA ARG A 136 36.51 -12.17 -15.33
C ARG A 136 36.74 -11.65 -13.92
N ASN A 137 37.99 -11.66 -13.49
CA ASN A 137 38.43 -11.01 -12.25
C ASN A 137 39.12 -9.70 -12.62
N ILE A 138 38.50 -8.57 -12.31
CA ILE A 138 38.93 -7.25 -12.79
C ILE A 138 39.40 -6.40 -11.61
N LEU A 139 40.71 -6.15 -11.56
CA LEU A 139 41.27 -5.08 -10.73
C LEU A 139 41.14 -3.76 -11.48
N LYS A 140 40.57 -2.76 -10.82
CA LYS A 140 40.21 -1.49 -11.47
C LYS A 140 40.41 -0.29 -10.56
N SER A 141 40.75 0.84 -11.17
CA SER A 141 40.87 2.13 -10.51
C SER A 141 39.51 2.73 -10.12
N ARG A 142 39.50 3.71 -9.23
CA ARG A 142 38.26 4.44 -8.88
C ARG A 142 37.86 5.38 -10.01
N GLN A 143 36.55 5.67 -10.12
CA GLN A 143 35.98 6.68 -11.03
C GLN A 143 36.24 6.46 -12.54
N ILE A 144 36.48 5.22 -12.98
CA ILE A 144 36.67 4.87 -14.41
C ILE A 144 35.40 4.33 -15.09
N GLY A 145 34.21 4.72 -14.61
CA GLY A 145 32.96 4.32 -15.26
C GLY A 145 32.64 2.81 -15.22
N ALA A 146 33.20 2.03 -14.29
CA ALA A 146 32.95 0.58 -14.23
C ALA A 146 31.45 0.23 -14.05
N THR A 147 30.74 0.94 -13.17
CA THR A 147 29.30 0.71 -12.95
C THR A 147 28.47 1.00 -14.20
N PHE A 148 28.81 2.08 -14.91
CA PHE A 148 28.19 2.45 -16.17
C PHE A 148 28.39 1.34 -17.21
N TYR A 149 29.63 0.87 -17.38
CA TYR A 149 29.96 -0.17 -18.35
C TYR A 149 29.23 -1.49 -18.06
N PHE A 150 29.38 -2.05 -16.85
CA PHE A 150 28.82 -3.36 -16.52
C PHE A 150 27.29 -3.37 -16.45
N ALA A 151 26.65 -2.23 -16.11
CA ALA A 151 25.21 -2.10 -16.20
C ALA A 151 24.70 -2.24 -17.64
N ARG A 152 25.36 -1.59 -18.59
CA ARG A 152 24.99 -1.62 -20.02
C ARG A 152 25.31 -2.96 -20.67
N GLU A 153 26.48 -3.52 -20.38
CA GLU A 153 26.88 -4.85 -20.83
C GLU A 153 25.87 -5.91 -20.36
N ALA A 154 25.46 -5.86 -19.09
CA ALA A 154 24.46 -6.79 -18.56
C ALA A 154 23.09 -6.63 -19.23
N LEU A 155 22.64 -5.41 -19.54
CA LEU A 155 21.38 -5.22 -20.25
C LEU A 155 21.43 -5.84 -21.65
N ILE A 156 22.51 -5.58 -22.40
CA ILE A 156 22.68 -6.14 -23.75
C ILE A 156 22.79 -7.66 -23.69
N ASP A 157 23.53 -8.21 -22.73
CA ASP A 157 23.62 -9.67 -22.54
C ASP A 157 22.26 -10.27 -22.18
N ALA A 158 21.46 -9.60 -21.34
CA ALA A 158 20.11 -10.04 -21.02
C ALA A 158 19.18 -10.04 -22.25
N LEU A 159 19.28 -9.03 -23.10
CA LEU A 159 18.43 -8.90 -24.30
C LEU A 159 18.81 -9.91 -25.39
N THR A 160 20.10 -10.16 -25.57
CA THR A 160 20.63 -11.05 -26.61
C THR A 160 20.60 -12.53 -26.21
N THR A 161 20.85 -12.84 -24.94
CA THR A 161 20.93 -14.24 -24.46
C THR A 161 19.70 -14.70 -23.68
N LEU A 162 18.81 -13.77 -23.32
CA LEU A 162 17.64 -14.03 -22.46
C LEU A 162 18.01 -14.59 -21.07
N ARG A 163 19.26 -14.42 -20.64
CA ARG A 163 19.74 -14.87 -19.33
C ARG A 163 19.47 -13.82 -18.26
N ASN A 164 19.07 -14.31 -17.08
CA ASN A 164 18.90 -13.48 -15.91
C ASN A 164 20.25 -12.93 -15.42
N GLN A 165 20.31 -11.62 -15.21
CA GLN A 165 21.50 -10.93 -14.71
C GLN A 165 21.37 -10.65 -13.22
N ILE A 166 22.38 -11.04 -12.45
CA ILE A 166 22.38 -10.92 -10.98
C ILE A 166 23.52 -9.99 -10.57
N PHE A 167 23.18 -8.92 -9.85
CA PHE A 167 24.15 -7.98 -9.27
C PHE A 167 24.27 -8.22 -7.76
N LEU A 168 25.42 -8.72 -7.34
CA LEU A 168 25.78 -8.83 -5.92
C LEU A 168 26.74 -7.71 -5.55
N SER A 169 26.43 -6.98 -4.48
CA SER A 169 27.24 -5.88 -3.99
C SER A 169 27.29 -5.88 -2.46
N ALA A 170 28.19 -5.08 -1.88
CA ALA A 170 28.33 -5.01 -0.43
C ALA A 170 27.10 -4.39 0.26
N SER A 171 26.25 -3.66 -0.48
CA SER A 171 24.98 -3.13 0.04
C SER A 171 23.89 -3.10 -1.03
N LYS A 172 22.63 -3.13 -0.58
CA LYS A 172 21.45 -2.96 -1.44
C LYS A 172 21.47 -1.63 -2.21
N ALA A 173 21.91 -0.55 -1.55
CA ALA A 173 22.03 0.77 -2.18
C ALA A 173 23.00 0.75 -3.37
N GLN A 174 24.15 0.07 -3.25
CA GLN A 174 25.11 -0.06 -4.36
C GLN A 174 24.55 -0.89 -5.51
N ALA A 175 23.83 -1.98 -5.23
CA ALA A 175 23.16 -2.76 -6.28
C ALA A 175 22.09 -1.92 -7.02
N HIS A 176 21.38 -1.04 -6.32
CA HIS A 176 20.42 -0.12 -6.95
C HIS A 176 21.06 0.89 -7.89
N VAL A 177 22.33 1.25 -7.69
CA VAL A 177 23.04 2.11 -8.65
C VAL A 177 23.12 1.44 -10.03
N PHE A 178 23.43 0.13 -10.11
CA PHE A 178 23.41 -0.60 -11.38
C PHE A 178 22.02 -0.62 -12.02
N LYS A 179 20.98 -0.82 -11.21
CA LYS A 179 19.59 -0.77 -11.68
C LYS A 179 19.26 0.58 -12.32
N ASN A 180 19.67 1.69 -11.71
CA ASN A 180 19.41 3.02 -12.26
C ASN A 180 20.12 3.21 -13.60
N TYR A 181 21.40 2.82 -13.71
CA TYR A 181 22.12 2.87 -15.00
C TYR A 181 21.47 2.02 -16.09
N ILE A 182 20.91 0.85 -15.75
CA ILE A 182 20.15 0.02 -16.68
C ILE A 182 18.88 0.75 -17.15
N LEU A 183 18.11 1.31 -16.21
CA LEU A 183 16.88 2.03 -16.54
C LEU A 183 17.14 3.29 -17.36
N ASP A 184 18.20 4.03 -17.03
CA ASP A 184 18.58 5.24 -17.76
C ASP A 184 19.09 4.91 -19.18
N PHE A 185 19.67 3.73 -19.39
CA PHE A 185 20.09 3.28 -20.71
C PHE A 185 18.94 2.70 -21.55
N ALA A 186 17.94 2.11 -20.89
CA ALA A 186 16.76 1.54 -21.51
C ALA A 186 15.70 2.57 -21.97
N ARG A 187 15.84 3.83 -21.53
CA ARG A 187 14.97 4.95 -21.91
C ARG A 187 15.43 5.61 -23.20
#